data_AF-A0A521YF17-F1
#
_entry.id   AF-A0A521YF17-F1
#
_cell.length_a   1.000
_cell.length_b   1.000
_cell.length_c   1.000
_cell.angle_alpha   90.00
_cell.angle_beta   90.00
_cell.angle_gamma   90.00
#
_symmetry.space_group_name_H-M   'P 1'
#
loop_
_entity.id
_entity.type
_entity.pdbx_description
1 polymer ?
#
loop_
_entity_poly.entity_id
_entity_poly.type
_entity_poly.pdbx_seq_one_letter_code
_entity_poly.pdbx_strand_id
1 'polypeptide(L)'
;MGSAALQFELLREIFDLARAQRAGLESDDLDRVMDLMTEREVLLGRLQRLTEEQTEVPPNVVPLPRVVSSMQEDALALDTVIRSILEHDRANEALLREKLAQVRDELPRLRRAFRAANAYRPSEVVPAYLNRRS
;
A
#
# COMPACT_ATOMS: atom_id res chain seq x y z
N MET A 1 6.00 -22.77 22.02
CA MET A 1 5.44 -21.44 22.34
C MET A 1 5.77 -20.37 21.27
N GLY A 2 6.24 -20.71 20.06
CA GLY A 2 6.91 -19.73 19.19
C GLY A 2 6.14 -19.15 18.00
N SER A 3 5.17 -19.85 17.39
CA SER A 3 4.70 -19.47 16.06
C SER A 3 3.42 -18.60 16.03
N ALA A 4 2.47 -18.81 16.94
CA ALA A 4 1.26 -17.98 17.04
C ALA A 4 1.58 -16.53 17.49
N ALA A 5 2.51 -16.37 18.44
CA ALA A 5 3.00 -15.06 18.85
C ALA A 5 3.68 -14.31 17.70
N LEU A 6 4.51 -15.02 16.92
CA LEU A 6 5.17 -14.46 15.74
C LEU A 6 4.17 -14.09 14.63
N GLN A 7 3.14 -14.92 14.39
CA GLN A 7 2.05 -14.58 13.47
C GLN A 7 1.32 -13.31 13.91
N PHE A 8 1.02 -13.19 15.20
CA PHE A 8 0.37 -12.01 15.75
C PHE A 8 1.21 -10.75 15.59
N GLU A 9 2.52 -10.82 15.87
CA GLU A 9 3.45 -9.70 15.65
C GLU A 9 3.49 -9.26 14.19
N LEU A 10 3.62 -10.20 13.25
CA LEU A 10 3.60 -9.91 11.81
C LEU A 10 2.27 -9.25 11.38
N LEU A 11 1.14 -9.77 11.85
CA LEU A 11 -0.17 -9.18 11.56
C LEU A 11 -0.30 -7.77 12.16
N ARG A 12 0.23 -7.54 13.36
CA ARG A 12 0.25 -6.22 13.98
C ARG A 12 1.08 -5.23 13.16
N GLU A 13 2.26 -5.63 12.70
CA GLU A 13 3.09 -4.79 11.82
C GLU A 13 2.38 -4.49 10.49
N ILE A 14 1.71 -5.48 9.89
CA ILE A 14 0.91 -5.28 8.67
C ILE A 14 -0.25 -4.29 8.92
N PHE A 15 -0.89 -4.36 10.09
CA PHE A 15 -1.93 -3.42 10.49
C PHE A 15 -1.38 -1.99 10.64
N ASP A 16 -0.24 -1.83 11.29
CA ASP A 16 0.42 -0.54 11.45
C ASP A 16 0.81 0.06 10.08
N LEU A 17 1.30 -0.76 9.15
CA LEU A 17 1.55 -0.34 7.77
C LEU A 17 0.26 0.07 7.04
N ALA A 18 -0.84 -0.65 7.19
CA ALA A 18 -2.12 -0.27 6.58
C ALA A 18 -2.62 1.11 7.10
N ARG A 19 -2.40 1.40 8.39
CA ARG A 19 -2.68 2.72 8.98
C ARG A 19 -1.73 3.79 8.44
N ALA A 20 -0.44 3.50 8.31
CA ALA A 20 0.55 4.43 7.76
C ALA A 20 0.27 4.74 6.27
N GLN A 21 -0.14 3.74 5.50
CA GLN A 21 -0.56 3.92 4.10
C GLN A 21 -1.73 4.87 3.99
N ARG A 22 -2.72 4.73 4.88
CA ARG A 22 -3.85 5.67 4.95
C ARG A 22 -3.38 7.11 5.18
N ALA A 23 -2.50 7.31 6.17
CA ALA A 23 -1.97 8.62 6.47
C ALA A 23 -1.21 9.22 5.27
N GLY A 24 -0.42 8.41 4.55
CA GLY A 24 0.26 8.82 3.32
C GLY A 24 -0.70 9.21 2.20
N LEU A 25 -1.79 8.46 2.01
CA LEU A 25 -2.85 8.81 1.05
C LEU A 25 -3.60 10.09 1.43
N GLU A 26 -3.84 10.32 2.73
CA GLU A 26 -4.47 11.54 3.24
C GLU A 26 -3.56 12.78 3.05
N SER A 27 -2.24 12.61 3.13
CA SER A 27 -1.25 13.67 2.92
C SER A 27 -0.74 13.80 1.48
N ASP A 28 -1.29 13.05 0.53
CA ASP A 28 -0.84 13.00 -0.88
C ASP A 28 0.65 12.61 -1.07
N ASP A 29 1.22 11.89 -0.11
CA ASP A 29 2.60 11.40 -0.14
C ASP A 29 2.67 10.00 -0.78
N LEU A 30 2.52 9.97 -2.11
CA LEU A 30 2.48 8.72 -2.87
C LEU A 30 3.80 7.96 -2.84
N ASP A 31 4.93 8.65 -2.78
CA ASP A 31 6.25 8.02 -2.69
C ASP A 31 6.35 7.21 -1.39
N ARG A 32 5.93 7.80 -0.26
CA ARG A 32 5.87 7.08 1.01
C ARG A 32 4.89 5.91 0.98
N VAL A 33 3.74 6.06 0.31
CA VAL A 33 2.77 4.96 0.16
C VAL A 33 3.38 3.79 -0.59
N MET A 34 4.16 4.03 -1.64
CA MET A 34 4.85 2.98 -2.41
C MET A 34 5.90 2.26 -1.56
N ASP A 35 6.71 2.99 -0.79
CA ASP A 35 7.69 2.39 0.13
C ASP A 35 6.98 1.46 1.14
N LEU A 36 5.89 1.93 1.73
CA LEU A 36 5.09 1.15 2.68
C LEU A 36 4.49 -0.12 2.04
N MET A 37 4.13 -0.08 0.74
CA MET A 37 3.66 -1.27 0.03
C MET A 37 4.77 -2.31 -0.15
N THR A 38 6.00 -1.88 -0.44
CA THR A 38 7.15 -2.78 -0.53
C THR A 38 7.49 -3.39 0.85
N GLU A 39 7.49 -2.58 1.91
CA GLU A 39 7.66 -3.08 3.29
C GLU A 39 6.60 -4.14 3.63
N ARG A 40 5.34 -3.88 3.23
CA ARG A 40 4.22 -4.80 3.47
C ARG A 40 4.36 -6.13 2.73
N GLU A 41 4.83 -6.12 1.48
CA GLU A 41 5.04 -7.34 0.68
C GLU A 41 6.05 -8.28 1.36
N VAL A 42 7.12 -7.72 1.93
CA VAL A 42 8.11 -8.50 2.69
C VAL A 42 7.48 -9.19 3.90
N LEU A 43 6.61 -8.50 4.64
CA LEU A 43 5.93 -9.07 5.81
C LEU A 43 4.92 -10.16 5.42
N LEU A 44 4.15 -9.95 4.36
CA LEU A 44 3.22 -10.95 3.83
C LEU A 44 3.98 -12.21 3.39
N GLY A 45 5.11 -12.07 2.70
CA GLY A 45 5.96 -13.21 2.33
C GLY A 45 6.60 -13.94 3.53
N ARG A 46 6.79 -13.28 4.67
CA ARG A 46 7.20 -13.94 5.93
C ARG A 46 6.03 -14.68 6.56
N LEU A 47 4.85 -14.06 6.62
CA LEU A 47 3.64 -14.66 7.18
C LEU A 47 3.21 -15.91 6.40
N GLN A 48 3.32 -15.88 5.07
CA GLN A 48 3.04 -17.02 4.21
C GLN A 48 3.93 -18.22 4.55
N ARG A 49 5.26 -18.03 4.55
CA ARG A 49 6.22 -19.09 4.90
C ARG A 49 5.96 -19.67 6.30
N LEU A 50 5.69 -18.79 7.26
CA LEU A 50 5.38 -19.20 8.63
C LEU A 50 4.11 -20.06 8.73
N THR A 51 3.14 -19.83 7.85
CA THR A 51 1.89 -20.61 7.79
C THR A 51 2.12 -21.96 7.10
N GLU A 52 2.92 -21.99 6.05
CA GLU A 52 3.31 -23.23 5.35
C GLU A 52 4.06 -24.18 6.30
N GLU A 53 5.04 -23.67 7.05
CA GLU A 53 5.80 -24.43 8.05
C GLU A 53 4.93 -25.04 9.17
N GLN A 54 3.80 -24.41 9.51
CA GLN A 54 2.89 -24.89 10.55
C GLN A 54 1.91 -25.96 10.07
N THR A 55 1.71 -26.07 8.76
CA THR A 55 0.75 -27.02 8.19
C THR A 55 1.33 -28.44 8.12
N GLU A 56 2.65 -28.60 8.25
CA GLU A 56 3.34 -29.89 8.33
C GLU A 56 3.17 -30.56 9.71
N VAL A 57 1.96 -31.06 10.01
CA VAL A 57 1.75 -31.96 11.16
C VAL A 57 1.84 -33.41 10.69
N PRO A 58 2.73 -34.25 11.24
CA PRO A 58 2.82 -35.66 10.88
C PRO A 58 1.48 -36.37 11.15
N PRO A 59 1.00 -37.25 10.24
CA PRO A 59 -0.34 -37.85 10.29
C PRO A 59 -0.61 -38.73 11.52
N ASN A 60 0.41 -39.00 12.34
CA ASN A 60 0.42 -39.89 13.48
C ASN A 60 0.44 -39.16 14.84
N VAL A 61 0.29 -37.83 14.88
CA VAL A 61 0.26 -37.05 16.13
C VAL A 61 -1.17 -36.64 16.46
N VAL A 62 -1.72 -37.15 17.57
CA VAL A 62 -3.00 -36.69 18.13
C VAL A 62 -2.74 -35.56 19.12
N PRO A 63 -3.24 -34.32 18.86
CA PRO A 63 -3.05 -33.21 19.79
C PRO A 63 -3.85 -33.42 21.09
N LEU A 64 -3.26 -33.00 22.21
CA LEU A 64 -3.89 -33.05 23.53
C LEU A 64 -5.10 -32.09 23.58
N PRO A 65 -6.22 -32.45 24.24
CA PRO A 65 -7.44 -31.63 24.26
C PRO A 65 -7.24 -30.17 24.71
N ARG A 66 -6.38 -29.93 25.72
CA ARG A 66 -6.07 -28.56 26.19
C ARG A 66 -5.34 -27.71 25.15
N VAL A 67 -4.53 -28.35 24.31
CA VAL A 67 -3.78 -27.69 23.23
C VAL A 67 -4.74 -27.30 22.10
N VAL A 68 -5.75 -28.12 21.81
CA VAL A 68 -6.78 -27.81 20.82
C VAL A 68 -7.58 -26.56 21.21
N SER A 69 -7.96 -26.43 22.48
CA SER A 69 -8.68 -25.24 22.97
C SER A 69 -7.86 -23.95 22.86
N SER A 70 -6.59 -23.96 23.26
CA SER A 70 -5.72 -22.79 23.12
C SER A 70 -5.48 -22.41 21.65
N MET A 71 -5.33 -23.40 20.76
CA MET A 71 -5.17 -23.15 19.31
C MET A 71 -6.44 -22.53 18.70
N GLN A 72 -7.63 -22.89 19.19
CA GLN A 72 -8.89 -22.27 18.76
C GLN A 72 -9.03 -20.83 19.23
N GLU A 73 -8.65 -20.53 20.47
CA GLU A 73 -8.64 -19.15 21.00
C GLU A 73 -7.66 -18.27 20.22
N ASP A 74 -6.44 -18.75 19.98
CA ASP A 74 -5.43 -18.07 19.16
C ASP A 74 -5.95 -17.84 17.73
N ALA A 75 -6.60 -18.83 17.12
CA ALA A 75 -7.17 -18.70 15.78
C ALA A 75 -8.27 -17.63 15.70
N LEU A 76 -9.14 -17.53 16.71
CA LEU A 76 -10.17 -16.49 16.77
C LEU A 76 -9.57 -15.09 16.94
N ALA A 77 -8.51 -14.96 17.74
CA ALA A 77 -7.80 -13.69 17.91
C ALA A 77 -7.15 -13.26 16.59
N LEU A 78 -6.49 -14.18 15.88
CA LEU A 78 -5.88 -13.92 14.57
C LEU A 78 -6.93 -13.52 13.52
N ASP A 79 -8.09 -14.20 13.45
CA ASP A 79 -9.18 -13.85 12.53
C ASP A 79 -9.67 -12.41 12.75
N THR A 80 -9.77 -12.00 14.01
CA THR A 80 -10.20 -10.64 14.36
C THR A 80 -9.22 -9.59 13.83
N VAL A 81 -7.91 -9.82 14.00
CA VAL A 81 -6.87 -8.90 13.49
C VAL A 81 -6.87 -8.88 11.96
N ILE A 82 -6.95 -10.05 11.31
CA ILE A 82 -7.01 -10.16 9.84
C ILE A 82 -8.20 -9.38 9.29
N ARG A 83 -9.38 -9.54 9.90
CA ARG A 83 -10.58 -8.81 9.49
C ARG A 83 -10.39 -7.30 9.56
N SER A 84 -9.77 -6.81 10.64
CA SER A 84 -9.47 -5.39 10.80
C SER A 84 -8.51 -4.89 9.72
N ILE A 85 -7.44 -5.64 9.40
CA ILE A 85 -6.53 -5.31 8.30
C ILE A 85 -7.29 -5.20 6.97
N LEU A 86 -8.15 -6.17 6.67
CA LEU A 86 -8.94 -6.17 5.42
C LEU A 86 -9.91 -4.99 5.34
N GLU A 87 -10.48 -4.55 6.46
CA GLU A 87 -11.32 -3.34 6.52
C GLU A 87 -10.51 -2.08 6.22
N HIS A 88 -9.30 -1.97 6.78
CA HIS A 88 -8.37 -0.87 6.48
C HIS A 88 -7.94 -0.86 5.01
N ASP A 89 -7.62 -2.02 4.43
CA ASP A 89 -7.24 -2.14 3.03
C ASP A 89 -8.35 -1.66 2.09
N ARG A 90 -9.61 -2.05 2.35
CA ARG A 90 -10.76 -1.58 1.57
C ARG A 90 -10.94 -0.07 1.66
N ALA A 91 -10.75 0.51 2.84
CA ALA A 91 -10.81 1.96 3.03
C ALA A 91 -9.70 2.68 2.26
N ASN A 92 -8.47 2.16 2.32
CA ASN A 92 -7.33 2.70 1.59
C ASN A 92 -7.52 2.61 0.07
N GLU A 93 -8.05 1.49 -0.43
CA GLU A 93 -8.37 1.31 -1.85
C GLU A 93 -9.43 2.31 -2.32
N ALA A 94 -10.48 2.54 -1.52
CA ALA A 94 -11.51 3.53 -1.84
C ALA A 94 -10.91 4.94 -1.92
N LEU A 95 -10.06 5.32 -0.95
CA LEU A 95 -9.39 6.62 -0.94
C LEU A 95 -8.44 6.78 -2.14
N LEU A 96 -7.64 5.76 -2.46
CA LEU A 96 -6.75 5.78 -3.62
C LEU A 96 -7.55 5.96 -4.93
N ARG A 97 -8.69 5.26 -5.08
CA ARG A 97 -9.57 5.43 -6.24
C ARG A 97 -10.11 6.84 -6.36
N GLU A 98 -10.51 7.45 -5.24
CA GLU A 98 -10.96 8.84 -5.21
C GLU A 98 -9.85 9.80 -5.67
N LYS A 99 -8.64 9.67 -5.11
CA LYS A 99 -7.48 10.48 -5.48
C LYS A 99 -7.13 10.33 -6.96
N LEU A 100 -7.14 9.10 -7.49
CA LEU A 100 -6.90 8.85 -8.92
C LEU A 100 -7.98 9.48 -9.81
N ALA A 101 -9.24 9.49 -9.38
CA ALA A 101 -10.31 10.18 -10.10
C ALA A 101 -10.09 11.69 -10.13
N GLN A 102 -9.68 12.29 -9.01
CA GLN A 102 -9.32 13.72 -8.94
C GLN A 102 -8.18 14.07 -9.90
N VAL A 103 -7.08 13.31 -9.86
CA VAL A 103 -5.94 13.50 -10.79
C VAL A 103 -6.40 13.40 -12.25
N ARG A 104 -7.24 12.41 -12.58
CA ARG A 104 -7.78 12.24 -13.93
C ARG A 104 -8.56 13.46 -14.41
N ASP A 105 -9.32 14.10 -13.53
CA ASP A 105 -10.14 15.28 -13.85
C ASP A 105 -9.30 16.57 -13.96
N GLU A 106 -8.17 16.64 -13.25
CA GLU A 106 -7.24 17.77 -13.29
C GLU A 106 -6.25 17.73 -14.46
N LEU A 107 -5.84 16.54 -14.90
CA LEU A 107 -4.90 16.36 -16.03
C LEU A 107 -5.29 17.13 -17.31
N PRO A 108 -6.55 17.12 -17.78
CA PRO A 108 -6.98 17.92 -18.91
C PRO A 108 -6.85 19.43 -18.68
N ARG A 109 -7.08 19.90 -17.45
CA ARG A 109 -6.96 21.33 -17.09
C ARG A 109 -5.50 21.78 -17.17
N LEU A 110 -4.59 20.98 -16.61
CA LEU A 110 -3.15 21.21 -16.71
C LEU A 110 -2.67 21.22 -18.15
N ARG A 111 -3.09 20.25 -18.97
CA ARG A 111 -2.76 20.21 -20.41
C ARG A 111 -3.21 21.46 -21.15
N ARG A 112 -4.39 22.00 -20.83
CA ARG A 112 -4.89 23.26 -21.39
C ARG A 112 -4.06 24.46 -20.93
N ALA A 113 -3.71 24.51 -19.64
CA ALA A 113 -2.84 25.56 -19.09
C ALA A 113 -1.46 25.56 -19.75
N PHE A 114 -0.82 24.39 -19.92
CA PHE A 114 0.46 24.28 -20.64
C PHE A 114 0.37 24.70 -22.11
N ARG A 115 -0.71 24.33 -22.82
CA ARG A 115 -0.94 24.78 -24.19
C ARG A 115 -1.12 26.29 -24.28
N ALA A 116 -1.88 26.89 -23.37
CA ALA A 116 -2.06 28.33 -23.31
C ALA A 116 -0.73 29.05 -22.99
N ALA A 117 0.02 28.59 -21.98
CA ALA A 117 1.32 29.14 -21.61
C ALA A 117 2.33 29.08 -22.78
N ASN A 118 2.35 27.97 -23.54
CA ASN A 118 3.19 27.85 -24.73
C ASN A 118 2.73 28.72 -25.90
N ALA A 119 1.41 28.94 -26.05
CA ALA A 119 0.85 29.79 -27.11
C ALA A 119 1.11 31.29 -26.85
N TYR A 120 1.16 31.71 -25.59
CA TYR A 120 1.49 33.08 -25.17
C TYR A 120 2.97 33.29 -24.85
N ARG A 121 3.83 32.30 -25.12
CA ARG A 121 5.28 32.49 -25.00
C ARG A 121 5.71 33.52 -26.06
N PRO A 122 6.21 34.70 -25.67
CA PRO A 122 6.64 35.70 -26.64
C PRO A 122 7.73 35.06 -27.53
N SER A 123 7.58 35.20 -28.84
CA SER A 123 8.58 34.80 -29.82
C SER A 123 9.77 35.77 -29.79
N GLU A 124 10.38 35.96 -28.63
CA GLU A 124 11.69 36.57 -28.56
C GLU A 124 12.70 35.48 -28.89
N VAL A 125 13.08 35.41 -30.17
CA VAL A 125 14.46 35.45 -30.68
C VAL A 125 14.35 35.37 -32.21
N VAL A 126 14.13 36.51 -32.86
CA VAL A 126 14.70 36.71 -34.19
C VAL A 126 16.13 37.21 -33.92
N PRO A 127 17.16 36.42 -34.18
CA PRO A 127 18.51 36.86 -33.88
C PRO A 127 18.89 38.01 -34.83
N ALA A 128 19.47 39.06 -34.24
CA ALA A 128 19.74 40.37 -34.83
C ALA A 128 20.66 40.38 -36.08
N TYR A 129 21.13 39.22 -36.54
CA TYR A 129 21.99 39.12 -37.72
C TYR A 129 21.23 39.04 -39.06
N LEU A 130 19.89 38.89 -39.06
CA LEU A 130 19.10 38.88 -40.31
C LEU A 130 18.78 40.28 -40.87
N ASN A 131 19.09 41.37 -40.16
CA ASN A 131 18.87 42.76 -40.61
C ASN A 131 20.15 43.48 -41.06
N ARG A 132 21.12 42.74 -41.61
CA ARG A 132 22.31 43.32 -42.24
C ARG A 132 22.51 42.72 -43.63
N ARG A 133 21.70 43.15 -44.60
CA ARG A 133 22.05 43.23 -46.03
C ARG A 133 20.88 43.74 -46.85
N SER A 134 20.92 45.04 -47.18
CA SER A 134 20.87 45.60 -48.54
C SER A 134 20.73 47.11 -48.42
#